data_AF-A0A8T0Q6G0-F1
#
_entry.id   AF-A0A8T0Q6G0-F1
#
_cell.length_a   1.000
_cell.length_b   1.000
_cell.length_c   1.000
_cell.angle_alpha   90.00
_cell.angle_beta   90.00
_cell.angle_gamma   90.00
#
_symmetry.space_group_name_H-M   'P 1'
#
loop_
_entity.id
_entity.type
_entity.pdbx_description
1 polymer ?
#
loop_
_entity_poly.entity_id
_entity_poly.type
_entity_poly.pdbx_seq_one_letter_code
_entity_poly.pdbx_strand_id
1 'polypeptide(L)'
;MCRLTEQVVFSDPYRVSKFNRWTSPYLDKDAEAVREDDELKLEIAELKSMFIERAQALIHGDLHTGSIMVTPNSTQVIDPEFGFYGPMGFDIGAFLGNLILAYYAQNGHADQTNDRKAYKKWILKTIEESWNLFQKKFVELWNKHKEGNGEAYLPDVYNNSNLLSLAQKKYMTNLFHDSLGFGSAKMIRRIVGIAHVEDLESIKDASKRAECERAALNCAKTILKGRRQFETIEQVIEHIQSFDRD
;
A
#
# COMPACT_ATOMS: atom_id res chain seq x y z
N MET A 1 12.25 2.98 16.18
CA MET A 1 11.65 2.34 15.00
C MET A 1 11.14 3.34 13.95
N CYS A 2 10.45 4.45 14.30
CA CYS A 2 10.00 5.46 13.31
C CYS A 2 11.10 6.00 12.38
N ARG A 3 12.26 6.40 12.93
CA ARG A 3 13.40 6.91 12.15
C ARG A 3 13.90 5.94 11.07
N LEU A 4 13.84 4.64 11.34
CA LEU A 4 14.23 3.62 10.36
C LEU A 4 13.26 3.68 9.17
N THR A 5 11.96 3.69 9.44
CA THR A 5 10.91 3.81 8.42
C THR A 5 11.01 5.13 7.64
N GLU A 6 11.20 6.26 8.33
CA GLU A 6 11.44 7.58 7.72
C GLU A 6 12.58 7.55 6.69
N GLN A 7 13.64 6.79 6.97
CA GLN A 7 14.76 6.61 6.07
C GLN A 7 14.40 5.66 4.92
N VAL A 8 14.07 4.39 5.24
CA VAL A 8 14.05 3.32 4.24
C VAL A 8 12.78 3.30 3.38
N VAL A 9 11.68 3.87 3.85
CA VAL A 9 10.44 3.98 3.07
C VAL A 9 10.38 5.32 2.34
N PHE A 10 10.70 6.41 3.02
CA PHE A 10 10.39 7.75 2.53
C PHE A 10 11.59 8.55 2.01
N SER A 11 12.81 8.02 2.09
CA SER A 11 14.02 8.79 1.71
C SER A 11 14.94 8.03 0.77
N ASP A 12 15.40 6.85 1.17
CA ASP A 12 16.45 6.13 0.46
C ASP A 12 16.11 5.77 -1.01
N PRO A 13 14.90 5.28 -1.35
CA PRO A 13 14.54 4.99 -2.75
C PRO A 13 14.67 6.18 -3.71
N TYR A 14 14.59 7.40 -3.20
CA TYR A 14 14.50 8.64 -3.98
C TYR A 14 15.82 9.41 -4.09
N ARG A 15 16.94 8.75 -3.72
CA ARG A 15 18.30 9.29 -3.80
C ARG A 15 19.31 8.19 -4.06
N VAL A 16 20.56 8.57 -4.34
CA VAL A 16 21.67 7.61 -4.28
C VAL A 16 21.91 7.23 -2.82
N SER A 17 21.87 5.94 -2.52
CA SER A 17 22.15 5.38 -1.19
C SER A 17 22.94 4.09 -1.34
N LYS A 18 23.97 3.91 -0.53
CA LYS A 18 24.75 2.65 -0.47
C LYS A 18 23.94 1.45 0.03
N PHE A 19 22.77 1.71 0.59
CA PHE A 19 21.86 0.69 1.11
C PHE A 19 20.86 0.20 0.06
N ASN A 20 20.61 1.00 -0.97
CA ASN A 20 19.69 0.61 -2.04
C ASN A 20 20.31 -0.53 -2.86
N ARG A 21 19.45 -1.47 -3.24
CA ARG A 21 19.78 -2.54 -4.17
C ARG A 21 18.55 -2.87 -5.00
N TRP A 22 18.77 -3.43 -6.18
CA TRP A 22 17.75 -3.85 -7.13
C TRP A 22 18.33 -4.96 -8.03
N THR A 23 17.49 -5.60 -8.85
CA THR A 23 17.96 -6.59 -9.83
C THR A 23 18.74 -5.91 -10.96
N SER A 24 20.04 -5.73 -10.76
CA SER A 24 20.98 -5.10 -11.71
C SER A 24 21.54 -6.13 -12.70
N PRO A 25 21.83 -5.75 -13.97
CA PRO A 25 21.67 -4.42 -14.56
C PRO A 25 20.24 -4.10 -15.02
N TYR A 26 19.33 -5.05 -14.91
CA TYR A 26 18.01 -4.98 -15.53
C TYR A 26 17.19 -3.77 -15.10
N LEU A 27 17.26 -3.37 -13.82
CA LEU A 27 16.49 -2.24 -13.25
C LEU A 27 17.29 -0.95 -13.02
N ASP A 28 18.52 -0.84 -13.56
CA ASP A 28 19.36 0.34 -13.30
C ASP A 28 18.68 1.66 -13.74
N LYS A 29 18.06 1.65 -14.94
CA LYS A 29 17.29 2.78 -15.47
C LYS A 29 15.99 3.03 -14.69
N ASP A 30 15.37 1.97 -14.18
CA ASP A 30 14.14 2.09 -13.39
C ASP A 30 14.44 2.76 -12.02
N ALA A 31 15.52 2.35 -11.35
CA ALA A 31 16.00 2.97 -10.12
C ALA A 31 16.49 4.42 -10.33
N GLU A 32 17.04 4.73 -11.52
CA GLU A 32 17.33 6.10 -11.94
C GLU A 32 16.09 6.95 -12.08
N ALA A 33 15.10 6.46 -12.82
CA ALA A 33 13.84 7.16 -12.99
C ALA A 33 13.15 7.46 -11.63
N VAL A 34 13.21 6.57 -10.63
CA VAL A 34 12.64 6.84 -9.30
C VAL A 34 13.32 8.03 -8.60
N ARG A 35 14.65 8.10 -8.62
CA ARG A 35 15.41 9.17 -7.96
C ARG A 35 15.49 10.46 -8.77
N GLU A 36 15.02 10.48 -10.01
CA GLU A 36 14.98 11.65 -10.89
C GLU A 36 13.55 12.18 -11.13
N ASP A 37 12.50 11.46 -10.72
CA ASP A 37 11.10 11.91 -10.86
C ASP A 37 10.73 12.92 -9.76
N ASP A 38 10.66 14.20 -10.13
CA ASP A 38 10.35 15.31 -9.22
C ASP A 38 8.91 15.27 -8.68
N GLU A 39 7.94 14.82 -9.49
CA GLU A 39 6.55 14.68 -9.07
C GLU A 39 6.42 13.55 -8.04
N LEU A 40 7.14 12.44 -8.26
CA LEU A 40 7.20 11.33 -7.29
C LEU A 40 7.83 11.77 -5.96
N LYS A 41 8.87 12.60 -6.01
CA LYS A 41 9.52 13.19 -4.82
C LYS A 41 8.61 14.13 -4.04
N LEU A 42 7.79 14.91 -4.75
CA LEU A 42 6.81 15.79 -4.11
C LEU A 42 5.79 14.96 -3.31
N GLU A 43 5.22 13.94 -3.94
CA GLU A 43 4.19 13.10 -3.31
C GLU A 43 4.73 12.30 -2.11
N ILE A 44 5.95 11.76 -2.21
CA ILE A 44 6.54 11.06 -1.06
C ILE A 44 6.90 12.01 0.08
N ALA A 45 7.26 13.27 -0.20
CA ALA A 45 7.53 14.26 0.84
C ALA A 45 6.27 14.58 1.65
N GLU A 46 5.11 14.74 0.99
CA GLU A 46 3.83 14.95 1.67
C GLU A 46 3.46 13.77 2.58
N LEU A 47 3.62 12.53 2.08
CA LEU A 47 3.37 11.32 2.86
C LEU A 47 4.36 11.18 4.02
N LYS A 48 5.62 11.58 3.83
CA LYS A 48 6.64 11.59 4.89
C LYS A 48 6.28 12.57 6.00
N SER A 49 5.90 13.81 5.65
CA SER A 49 5.42 14.77 6.64
C SER A 49 4.21 14.24 7.39
N MET A 50 3.23 13.67 6.68
CA MET A 50 2.07 13.04 7.33
C MET A 50 2.45 11.91 8.29
N PHE A 51 3.41 11.06 7.91
CA PHE A 51 3.91 9.98 8.76
C PHE A 51 4.57 10.50 10.04
N ILE A 52 5.31 11.61 9.95
CA ILE A 52 6.04 12.22 11.08
C ILE A 52 5.09 13.02 12.00
N GLU A 53 4.10 13.70 11.43
CA GLU A 53 3.37 14.76 12.12
C GLU A 53 1.93 14.36 12.53
N ARG A 54 1.28 13.45 11.79
CA ARG A 54 -0.16 13.17 11.94
C ARG A 54 -0.42 11.99 12.87
N ALA A 55 -0.63 12.29 14.15
CA ALA A 55 -1.10 11.32 15.15
C ALA A 55 -2.60 10.98 14.97
N GLN A 56 -2.93 10.09 14.03
CA GLN A 56 -4.34 9.77 13.67
C GLN A 56 -4.91 8.56 14.42
N ALA A 57 -4.12 7.50 14.58
CA ALA A 57 -4.50 6.28 15.29
C ALA A 57 -3.25 5.56 15.79
N LEU A 58 -3.41 4.64 16.76
CA LEU A 58 -2.38 3.67 17.07
C LEU A 58 -2.31 2.65 15.91
N ILE A 59 -1.32 2.83 15.05
CA ILE A 59 -1.05 1.93 13.92
C ILE A 59 -0.06 0.83 14.32
N HIS A 60 -0.08 -0.27 13.58
CA HIS A 60 0.88 -1.37 13.68
C HIS A 60 2.29 -0.95 13.22
N GLY A 61 2.37 -0.16 12.15
CA GLY A 61 3.63 0.43 11.68
C GLY A 61 4.48 -0.48 10.79
N ASP A 62 4.09 -1.74 10.56
CA ASP A 62 4.67 -2.59 9.50
C ASP A 62 3.76 -3.75 9.10
N LEU A 63 2.49 -3.45 8.81
CA LEU A 63 1.45 -4.42 8.47
C LEU A 63 1.57 -4.96 7.03
N HIS A 64 2.68 -5.58 6.69
CA HIS A 64 2.85 -6.29 5.41
C HIS A 64 2.41 -7.76 5.52
N THR A 65 2.39 -8.50 4.40
CA THR A 65 1.95 -9.92 4.38
C THR A 65 2.79 -10.83 5.28
N GLY A 66 4.09 -10.54 5.46
CA GLY A 66 4.94 -11.25 6.43
C GLY A 66 4.56 -11.04 7.91
N SER A 67 3.72 -10.04 8.22
CA SER A 67 3.25 -9.74 9.59
C SER A 67 1.86 -10.34 9.85
N ILE A 68 1.41 -11.26 8.99
CA ILE A 68 0.11 -11.93 9.08
C ILE A 68 0.34 -13.43 8.93
N MET A 69 -0.01 -14.18 9.97
CA MET A 69 -0.02 -15.64 9.93
C MET A 69 -1.43 -16.16 9.65
N VAL A 70 -1.53 -17.15 8.76
CA VAL A 70 -2.82 -17.67 8.29
C VAL A 70 -2.91 -19.19 8.34
N THR A 71 -4.12 -19.67 8.63
CA THR A 71 -4.60 -21.00 8.25
C THR A 71 -5.88 -20.80 7.42
N PRO A 72 -6.51 -21.86 6.85
CA PRO A 72 -7.78 -21.68 6.14
C PRO A 72 -8.88 -20.98 6.95
N ASN A 73 -8.83 -21.08 8.29
CA ASN A 73 -9.88 -20.58 9.19
C ASN A 73 -9.35 -19.64 10.30
N SER A 74 -8.10 -19.16 10.21
CA SER A 74 -7.51 -18.26 11.19
C SER A 74 -6.62 -17.22 10.52
N THR A 75 -6.68 -15.99 11.00
CA THR A 75 -5.84 -14.87 10.55
C THR A 75 -5.35 -14.13 11.79
N GLN A 76 -4.04 -14.11 12.00
CA GLN A 76 -3.42 -13.51 13.18
C GLN A 76 -2.40 -12.46 12.72
N VAL A 77 -2.58 -11.23 13.17
CA VAL A 77 -1.60 -10.15 12.98
C VAL A 77 -0.57 -10.24 14.10
N ILE A 78 0.71 -10.18 13.73
CA ILE A 78 1.85 -10.31 14.64
C ILE A 78 2.83 -9.16 14.41
N ASP A 79 3.77 -9.00 15.35
CA ASP A 79 4.92 -8.09 15.23
C ASP A 79 4.61 -6.57 15.15
N PRO A 80 3.79 -6.01 16.06
CA PRO A 80 3.51 -4.58 16.10
C PRO A 80 4.66 -3.75 16.72
N GLU A 81 5.92 -4.16 16.55
CA GLU A 81 7.08 -3.49 17.18
C GLU A 81 7.33 -2.07 16.65
N PHE A 82 6.78 -1.75 15.47
CA PHE A 82 6.79 -0.41 14.88
C PHE A 82 5.61 0.45 15.31
N GLY A 83 4.76 -0.04 16.23
CA GLY A 83 3.52 0.63 16.59
C GLY A 83 3.71 2.00 17.22
N PHE A 84 2.97 3.00 16.71
CA PHE A 84 2.94 4.37 17.23
C PHE A 84 1.66 5.09 16.79
N TYR A 85 1.46 6.32 17.27
CA TYR A 85 0.37 7.17 16.78
C TYR A 85 0.73 7.80 15.43
N GLY A 86 0.19 7.26 14.35
CA GLY A 86 0.49 7.67 12.98
C GLY A 86 -0.75 7.67 12.08
N PRO A 87 -0.57 7.92 10.76
CA PRO A 87 -1.67 7.96 9.80
C PRO A 87 -2.22 6.56 9.51
N MET A 88 -3.54 6.38 9.60
CA MET A 88 -4.23 5.09 9.42
C MET A 88 -3.93 4.45 8.05
N GLY A 89 -3.82 5.28 7.01
CA GLY A 89 -3.52 4.82 5.65
C GLY A 89 -2.18 4.10 5.54
N PHE A 90 -1.26 4.28 6.50
CA PHE A 90 0.03 3.60 6.48
C PHE A 90 -0.08 2.09 6.65
N ASP A 91 -0.94 1.61 7.55
CA ASP A 91 -1.17 0.17 7.75
C ASP A 91 -1.98 -0.43 6.61
N ILE A 92 -3.07 0.23 6.21
CA ILE A 92 -3.95 -0.22 5.12
C ILE A 92 -3.14 -0.30 3.83
N GLY A 93 -2.34 0.73 3.55
CA GLY A 93 -1.44 0.79 2.41
C GLY A 93 -0.35 -0.28 2.48
N ALA A 94 0.26 -0.53 3.64
CA ALA A 94 1.22 -1.62 3.79
C ALA A 94 0.61 -2.98 3.43
N PHE A 95 -0.60 -3.26 3.91
CA PHE A 95 -1.29 -4.52 3.62
C PHE A 95 -1.65 -4.63 2.13
N LEU A 96 -2.40 -3.66 1.59
CA LEU A 96 -2.84 -3.69 0.19
C LEU A 96 -1.66 -3.65 -0.78
N GLY A 97 -0.65 -2.81 -0.52
CA GLY A 97 0.56 -2.71 -1.35
C GLY A 97 1.33 -4.03 -1.44
N ASN A 98 1.40 -4.82 -0.35
CA ASN A 98 2.05 -6.14 -0.41
C ASN A 98 1.19 -7.18 -1.14
N LEU A 99 -0.15 -7.10 -1.08
CA LEU A 99 -0.99 -7.93 -1.95
C LEU A 99 -0.79 -7.60 -3.44
N ILE A 100 -0.56 -6.32 -3.78
CA ILE A 100 -0.24 -5.91 -5.14
C ILE A 100 1.15 -6.43 -5.56
N LEU A 101 2.16 -6.41 -4.68
CA LEU A 101 3.46 -7.06 -4.95
C LEU A 101 3.28 -8.56 -5.22
N ALA A 102 2.49 -9.25 -4.39
CA ALA A 102 2.19 -10.66 -4.56
C ALA A 102 1.50 -10.95 -5.91
N TYR A 103 0.62 -10.05 -6.37
CA TYR A 103 -0.03 -10.13 -7.69
C TYR A 103 1.00 -10.10 -8.82
N TYR A 104 1.90 -9.11 -8.85
CA TYR A 104 2.89 -8.98 -9.92
C TYR A 104 3.94 -10.09 -9.89
N ALA A 105 4.29 -10.59 -8.71
CA ALA A 105 5.22 -11.72 -8.57
C ALA A 105 4.68 -13.03 -9.18
N GLN A 106 3.36 -13.19 -9.35
CA GLN A 106 2.78 -14.45 -9.81
C GLN A 106 3.29 -14.89 -11.19
N ASN A 107 3.57 -13.98 -12.12
CA ASN A 107 4.12 -14.35 -13.43
C ASN A 107 5.50 -15.02 -13.29
N GLY A 108 6.30 -14.53 -12.35
CA GLY A 108 7.58 -15.12 -11.94
C GLY A 108 7.46 -16.56 -11.45
N HIS A 109 6.37 -16.86 -10.73
CA HIS A 109 6.06 -18.16 -10.12
C HIS A 109 5.20 -19.11 -10.97
N ALA A 110 4.84 -18.70 -12.18
CA ALA A 110 4.13 -19.55 -13.13
C ALA A 110 5.06 -20.61 -13.72
N ASP A 111 4.54 -21.82 -13.87
CA ASP A 111 5.20 -22.96 -14.50
C ASP A 111 4.23 -23.75 -15.40
N GLN A 112 4.67 -24.89 -15.95
CA GLN A 112 3.86 -25.72 -16.85
C GLN A 112 2.63 -26.35 -16.18
N THR A 113 2.64 -26.48 -14.86
CA THR A 113 1.55 -27.10 -14.07
C THR A 113 0.55 -26.07 -13.55
N ASN A 114 1.00 -24.82 -13.32
CA ASN A 114 0.16 -23.76 -12.80
C ASN A 114 0.59 -22.39 -13.37
N ASP A 115 -0.25 -21.83 -14.23
CA ASP A 115 -0.04 -20.52 -14.88
C ASP A 115 -0.33 -19.33 -13.95
N ARG A 116 -0.76 -19.59 -12.71
CA ARG A 116 -1.14 -18.62 -11.67
C ARG A 116 -2.29 -17.67 -12.03
N LYS A 117 -2.95 -17.79 -13.20
CA LYS A 117 -4.00 -16.84 -13.62
C LYS A 117 -5.20 -16.84 -12.68
N ALA A 118 -5.64 -18.02 -12.25
CA ALA A 118 -6.72 -18.14 -11.27
C ALA A 118 -6.35 -17.52 -9.91
N TYR A 119 -5.09 -17.69 -9.50
CA TYR A 119 -4.60 -17.16 -8.23
C TYR A 119 -4.45 -15.63 -8.28
N LYS A 120 -3.98 -15.07 -9.39
CA LYS A 120 -3.97 -13.61 -9.63
C LYS A 120 -5.36 -13.00 -9.50
N LYS A 121 -6.38 -13.63 -10.08
CA LYS A 121 -7.78 -13.20 -9.92
C LYS A 121 -8.25 -13.24 -8.46
N TRP A 122 -7.85 -14.27 -7.72
CA TRP A 122 -8.14 -14.37 -6.28
C TRP A 122 -7.46 -13.27 -5.46
N ILE A 123 -6.20 -12.92 -5.76
CA ILE A 123 -5.50 -11.81 -5.11
C ILE A 123 -6.23 -10.48 -5.35
N LEU A 124 -6.61 -10.19 -6.60
CA LEU A 124 -7.35 -8.97 -6.94
C LEU A 124 -8.70 -8.88 -6.21
N LYS A 125 -9.44 -9.99 -6.18
CA LYS A 125 -10.69 -10.07 -5.42
C LYS A 125 -10.47 -9.82 -3.93
N THR A 126 -9.37 -10.34 -3.37
CA THR A 126 -9.03 -10.14 -1.96
C THR A 126 -8.68 -8.68 -1.67
N ILE A 127 -7.99 -7.98 -2.57
CA ILE A 127 -7.73 -6.53 -2.48
C ILE A 127 -9.06 -5.76 -2.47
N GLU A 128 -9.96 -6.06 -3.40
CA GLU A 128 -11.29 -5.45 -3.52
C GLU A 128 -12.10 -5.62 -2.23
N GLU A 129 -12.28 -6.88 -1.81
CA GLU A 129 -13.08 -7.24 -0.65
C GLU A 129 -12.49 -6.66 0.64
N SER A 130 -11.16 -6.63 0.77
CA SER A 130 -10.49 -6.07 1.95
C SER A 130 -10.79 -4.59 2.11
N TRP A 131 -10.66 -3.79 1.05
CA TRP A 131 -10.98 -2.35 1.11
C TRP A 131 -12.47 -2.12 1.35
N ASN A 132 -13.33 -2.77 0.56
CA ASN A 132 -14.78 -2.56 0.62
C ASN A 132 -15.36 -2.98 2.00
N LEU A 133 -14.90 -4.10 2.56
CA LEU A 133 -15.29 -4.54 3.90
C LEU A 133 -14.71 -3.65 5.00
N PHE A 134 -13.46 -3.17 4.85
CA PHE A 134 -12.87 -2.21 5.78
C PHE A 134 -13.70 -0.93 5.83
N GLN A 135 -13.99 -0.31 4.68
CA GLN A 135 -14.78 0.90 4.59
C GLN A 135 -16.17 0.71 5.24
N LYS A 136 -16.86 -0.38 4.91
CA LYS A 136 -18.17 -0.70 5.48
C LYS A 136 -18.09 -0.82 7.01
N LYS A 137 -17.19 -1.65 7.53
CA LYS A 137 -17.05 -1.90 8.97
C LYS A 137 -16.59 -0.66 9.74
N PHE A 138 -15.72 0.17 9.15
CA PHE A 138 -15.27 1.42 9.75
C PHE A 138 -16.44 2.39 9.93
N VAL A 139 -17.27 2.57 8.91
CA VAL A 139 -18.48 3.42 8.98
C VAL A 139 -19.53 2.82 9.91
N GLU A 140 -19.71 1.51 9.95
CA GLU A 140 -20.59 0.84 10.92
C GLU A 140 -20.15 1.11 12.37
N LEU A 141 -18.84 1.05 12.66
CA LEU A 141 -18.30 1.40 13.97
C LEU A 141 -18.49 2.89 14.28
N TRP A 142 -18.27 3.78 13.31
CA TRP A 142 -18.55 5.21 13.48
C TRP A 142 -20.02 5.42 13.86
N ASN A 143 -20.96 4.83 13.12
CA ASN A 143 -22.39 4.97 13.41
C ASN A 143 -22.77 4.38 14.78
N LYS A 144 -22.20 3.22 15.14
CA LYS A 144 -22.41 2.58 16.45
C LYS A 144 -21.93 3.44 17.60
N HIS A 145 -20.83 4.17 17.42
CA HIS A 145 -20.17 4.96 18.45
C HIS A 145 -20.36 6.47 18.28
N LYS A 146 -21.32 6.91 17.46
CA LYS A 146 -21.54 8.33 17.16
C LYS A 146 -21.86 9.15 18.42
N GLU A 147 -22.50 8.56 19.42
CA GLU A 147 -22.83 9.18 20.72
C GLU A 147 -21.82 8.80 21.83
N GLY A 148 -20.69 8.18 21.47
CA GLY A 148 -19.63 7.80 22.41
C GLY A 148 -18.69 8.96 22.74
N ASN A 149 -17.57 8.64 23.38
CA ASN A 149 -16.57 9.62 23.85
C ASN A 149 -15.72 10.26 22.72
N GLY A 150 -16.05 10.03 21.45
CA GLY A 150 -15.29 10.56 20.32
C GLY A 150 -15.69 11.99 19.99
N GLU A 151 -14.72 12.91 19.99
CA GLU A 151 -15.01 14.36 19.88
C GLU A 151 -14.77 14.92 18.47
N ALA A 152 -14.16 14.15 17.57
CA ALA A 152 -13.82 14.62 16.21
C ALA A 152 -15.07 15.03 15.40
N TYR A 153 -16.21 14.40 15.67
CA TYR A 153 -17.48 14.64 15.00
C TYR A 153 -18.62 14.68 16.02
N LEU A 154 -18.69 15.79 16.77
CA LEU A 154 -19.69 15.97 17.83
C LEU A 154 -21.14 15.81 17.30
N PRO A 155 -21.99 14.99 17.96
CA PRO A 155 -23.38 14.76 17.53
C PRO A 155 -24.19 16.05 17.32
N ASP A 156 -24.04 17.04 18.20
CA ASP A 156 -24.79 18.30 18.11
C ASP A 156 -24.41 19.14 16.87
N VAL A 157 -23.18 18.95 16.36
CA VAL A 157 -22.69 19.58 15.14
C VAL A 157 -23.08 18.75 13.91
N TYR A 158 -22.84 17.45 13.95
CA TYR A 158 -23.15 16.49 12.87
C TYR A 158 -24.53 15.83 13.08
N ASN A 159 -25.52 16.68 13.35
CA ASN A 159 -26.81 16.33 13.96
C ASN A 159 -27.87 15.74 13.03
N ASN A 160 -27.56 15.52 11.76
CA ASN A 160 -28.47 14.91 10.81
C ASN A 160 -27.75 13.89 9.91
N SER A 161 -28.51 12.90 9.45
CA SER A 161 -27.99 11.75 8.70
C SER A 161 -27.29 12.14 7.39
N ASN A 162 -27.79 13.16 6.69
CA ASN A 162 -27.22 13.61 5.43
C ASN A 162 -25.83 14.25 5.64
N LEU A 163 -25.71 15.14 6.62
CA LEU A 163 -24.44 15.77 6.97
C LEU A 163 -23.41 14.75 7.47
N LEU A 164 -23.82 13.84 8.35
CA LEU A 164 -22.93 12.77 8.84
C LEU A 164 -22.45 11.88 7.70
N SER A 165 -23.34 11.49 6.78
CA SER A 165 -22.97 10.67 5.61
C SER A 165 -22.00 11.39 4.68
N LEU A 166 -22.16 12.71 4.47
CA LEU A 166 -21.23 13.51 3.68
C LEU A 166 -19.84 13.58 4.32
N ALA A 167 -19.79 13.78 5.64
CA ALA A 167 -18.56 13.80 6.41
C ALA A 167 -17.83 12.45 6.36
N GLN A 168 -18.56 11.34 6.55
CA GLN A 168 -18.04 9.98 6.44
C GLN A 168 -17.51 9.69 5.03
N LYS A 169 -18.25 10.06 3.98
CA LYS A 169 -17.80 9.89 2.59
C LYS A 169 -16.48 10.62 2.35
N LYS A 170 -16.40 11.91 2.73
CA LYS A 170 -15.17 12.70 2.58
C LYS A 170 -14.00 12.11 3.37
N TYR A 171 -14.24 11.66 4.61
CA TYR A 171 -13.22 11.02 5.43
C TYR A 171 -12.69 9.74 4.78
N MET A 172 -13.58 8.86 4.31
CA MET A 172 -13.20 7.60 3.70
C MET A 172 -12.49 7.79 2.35
N THR A 173 -12.87 8.78 1.54
CA THR A 173 -12.14 9.15 0.32
C THR A 173 -10.72 9.58 0.64
N ASN A 174 -10.52 10.47 1.62
CA ASN A 174 -9.17 10.87 2.01
C ASN A 174 -8.35 9.70 2.56
N LEU A 175 -8.95 8.85 3.39
CA LEU A 175 -8.29 7.66 3.92
C LEU A 175 -7.91 6.67 2.82
N PHE A 176 -8.74 6.53 1.78
CA PHE A 176 -8.44 5.72 0.61
C PHE A 176 -7.19 6.24 -0.09
N HIS A 177 -7.15 7.55 -0.38
CA HIS A 177 -6.02 8.18 -1.04
C HIS A 177 -4.75 8.08 -0.21
N ASP A 178 -4.82 8.29 1.11
CA ASP A 178 -3.68 8.09 2.02
C ASP A 178 -3.18 6.62 1.93
N SER A 179 -4.10 5.66 1.94
CA SER A 179 -3.78 4.22 1.85
C SER A 179 -3.10 3.85 0.54
N LEU A 180 -3.59 4.36 -0.59
CA LEU A 180 -2.95 4.16 -1.90
C LEU A 180 -1.54 4.76 -1.92
N GLY A 181 -1.38 5.97 -1.39
CA GLY A 181 -0.08 6.64 -1.35
C GLY A 181 0.96 5.87 -0.55
N PHE A 182 0.63 5.51 0.70
CA PHE A 182 1.54 4.72 1.53
C PHE A 182 1.78 3.31 0.96
N GLY A 183 0.76 2.70 0.35
CA GLY A 183 0.90 1.41 -0.34
C GLY A 183 1.90 1.48 -1.49
N SER A 184 1.79 2.49 -2.35
CA SER A 184 2.74 2.72 -3.44
C SER A 184 4.16 3.01 -2.93
N ALA A 185 4.30 3.81 -1.88
CA ALA A 185 5.60 4.06 -1.25
C ALA A 185 6.25 2.76 -0.72
N LYS A 186 5.44 1.90 -0.07
CA LYS A 186 5.87 0.58 0.39
C LYS A 186 6.24 -0.34 -0.78
N MET A 187 5.52 -0.30 -1.91
CA MET A 187 5.90 -1.06 -3.10
C MET A 187 7.26 -0.60 -3.66
N ILE A 188 7.42 0.71 -3.89
CA ILE A 188 8.66 1.30 -4.44
C ILE A 188 9.87 0.92 -3.58
N ARG A 189 9.78 1.10 -2.25
CA ARG A 189 10.91 0.79 -1.36
C ARG A 189 11.26 -0.69 -1.29
N ARG A 190 10.33 -1.60 -1.59
CA ARG A 190 10.61 -3.04 -1.63
C ARG A 190 11.35 -3.47 -2.88
N ILE A 191 11.32 -2.66 -3.95
CA ILE A 191 11.94 -2.98 -5.25
C ILE A 191 13.32 -2.34 -5.36
N VAL A 192 13.48 -1.08 -4.94
CA VAL A 192 14.75 -0.34 -5.10
C VAL A 192 15.42 0.06 -3.78
N GLY A 193 14.86 -0.34 -2.64
CA GLY A 193 15.42 -0.07 -1.31
C GLY A 193 16.27 -1.22 -0.76
N ILE A 194 16.60 -1.15 0.54
CA ILE A 194 17.44 -2.14 1.21
C ILE A 194 16.73 -3.48 1.47
N ALA A 195 15.47 -3.43 1.89
CA ALA A 195 14.73 -4.57 2.38
C ALA A 195 13.65 -4.99 1.38
N HIS A 196 13.94 -6.05 0.62
CA HIS A 196 13.09 -6.60 -0.43
C HIS A 196 11.98 -7.50 0.14
N VAL A 197 11.17 -8.12 -0.74
CA VAL A 197 10.15 -9.12 -0.38
C VAL A 197 10.44 -10.47 -1.01
N GLU A 198 10.10 -11.54 -0.30
CA GLU A 198 10.31 -12.91 -0.75
C GLU A 198 9.54 -13.23 -2.03
N ASP A 199 8.36 -12.63 -2.23
CA ASP A 199 7.54 -12.80 -3.44
C ASP A 199 8.37 -12.60 -4.72
N LEU A 200 9.23 -11.58 -4.73
CA LEU A 200 10.09 -11.26 -5.87
C LEU A 200 11.44 -11.96 -5.77
N GLU A 201 12.08 -11.95 -4.59
CA GLU A 201 13.44 -12.49 -4.42
C GLU A 201 13.54 -14.00 -4.65
N SER A 202 12.45 -14.74 -4.43
CA SER A 202 12.38 -16.19 -4.68
C SER A 202 12.29 -16.57 -6.17
N ILE A 203 12.06 -15.60 -7.07
CA ILE A 203 12.13 -15.80 -8.53
C ILE A 203 13.61 -15.89 -8.92
N LYS A 204 14.08 -17.11 -9.24
CA LYS A 204 15.51 -17.40 -9.49
C LYS A 204 16.07 -16.74 -10.76
N ASP A 205 15.24 -16.62 -11.79
CA ASP A 205 15.64 -15.98 -13.04
C ASP A 205 15.60 -14.46 -12.87
N ALA A 206 16.78 -13.82 -12.94
CA ALA A 206 16.92 -12.39 -12.72
C ALA A 206 16.18 -11.54 -13.77
N SER A 207 16.12 -11.99 -15.03
CA SER A 207 15.39 -11.27 -16.07
C SER A 207 13.89 -11.34 -15.82
N LYS A 208 13.38 -12.54 -15.55
CA LYS A 208 11.96 -12.76 -15.23
C LYS A 208 11.54 -12.01 -13.97
N ARG A 209 12.41 -11.98 -12.96
CA ARG A 209 12.20 -11.21 -11.73
C ARG A 209 12.12 -9.72 -12.03
N ALA A 210 13.06 -9.19 -12.80
CA ALA A 210 13.10 -7.77 -13.17
C ALA A 210 11.87 -7.33 -13.97
N GLU A 211 11.30 -8.19 -14.82
CA GLU A 211 10.02 -7.92 -15.51
C GLU A 211 8.86 -7.74 -14.52
N CYS A 212 8.73 -8.64 -13.55
CA CYS A 212 7.72 -8.55 -12.49
C CYS A 212 7.92 -7.30 -11.61
N GLU A 213 9.17 -7.03 -11.22
CA GLU A 213 9.57 -5.85 -10.46
C GLU A 213 9.25 -4.54 -11.20
N ARG A 214 9.55 -4.48 -12.50
CA ARG A 214 9.28 -3.29 -13.33
C ARG A 214 7.79 -3.01 -13.46
N ALA A 215 6.97 -4.04 -13.69
CA ALA A 215 5.52 -3.90 -13.76
C ALA A 215 4.97 -3.35 -12.44
N ALA A 216 5.38 -3.93 -11.31
CA ALA A 216 5.00 -3.47 -9.97
C ALA A 216 5.47 -2.03 -9.69
N LEU A 217 6.71 -1.68 -10.06
CA LEU A 217 7.28 -0.36 -9.84
C LEU A 217 6.58 0.72 -10.66
N ASN A 218 6.25 0.44 -11.92
CA ASN A 218 5.53 1.38 -12.78
C ASN A 218 4.09 1.60 -12.32
N CYS A 219 3.40 0.54 -11.89
CA CYS A 219 2.09 0.65 -11.25
C CYS A 219 2.18 1.50 -9.97
N ALA A 220 3.15 1.23 -9.09
CA ALA A 220 3.32 1.98 -7.85
C ALA A 220 3.62 3.47 -8.09
N LYS A 221 4.51 3.81 -9.03
CA LYS A 221 4.77 5.21 -9.39
C LYS A 221 3.52 5.92 -9.90
N THR A 222 2.76 5.25 -10.76
CA THR A 222 1.55 5.85 -11.36
C THR A 222 0.46 6.05 -10.32
N ILE A 223 0.22 5.07 -9.45
CA ILE A 223 -0.71 5.21 -8.34
C ILE A 223 -0.24 6.31 -7.38
N LEU A 224 1.04 6.36 -6.98
CA LEU A 224 1.51 7.38 -6.04
C LEU A 224 1.19 8.79 -6.55
N LYS A 225 1.48 9.08 -7.82
CA LYS A 225 1.26 10.40 -8.43
C LYS A 225 -0.21 10.69 -8.72
N GLY A 226 -0.96 9.67 -9.14
CA GLY A 226 -2.36 9.79 -9.54
C GLY A 226 -3.40 9.46 -8.47
N ARG A 227 -3.02 9.08 -7.25
CA ARG A 227 -3.92 8.40 -6.28
C ARG A 227 -5.25 9.12 -6.01
N ARG A 228 -5.24 10.45 -6.09
CA ARG A 228 -6.40 11.30 -5.83
C ARG A 228 -7.46 11.23 -6.93
N GLN A 229 -7.13 10.65 -8.08
CA GLN A 229 -8.04 10.42 -9.21
C GLN A 229 -8.88 9.14 -9.04
N PHE A 230 -8.47 8.22 -8.16
CA PHE A 230 -9.24 7.01 -7.90
C PHE A 230 -10.40 7.31 -6.94
N GLU A 231 -11.61 6.96 -7.36
CA GLU A 231 -12.82 7.06 -6.56
C GLU A 231 -13.14 5.73 -5.86
N THR A 232 -12.72 4.60 -6.43
CA THR A 232 -13.01 3.26 -5.92
C THR A 232 -11.83 2.29 -6.05
N ILE A 233 -11.86 1.17 -5.32
CA ILE A 233 -10.83 0.14 -5.38
C ILE A 233 -10.86 -0.64 -6.70
N GLU A 234 -12.01 -0.74 -7.35
CA GLU A 234 -12.18 -1.40 -8.65
C GLU A 234 -11.40 -0.66 -9.74
N GLN A 235 -11.41 0.69 -9.73
CA GLN A 235 -10.57 1.48 -10.64
C GLN A 235 -9.07 1.24 -10.42
N VAL A 236 -8.66 0.99 -9.17
CA VAL A 236 -7.27 0.61 -8.85
C VAL A 236 -6.96 -0.79 -9.38
N ILE A 237 -7.90 -1.74 -9.28
CA ILE A 237 -7.75 -3.10 -9.82
C ILE A 237 -7.62 -3.08 -11.34
N GLU A 238 -8.47 -2.32 -12.04
CA GLU A 238 -8.36 -2.12 -13.49
C GLU A 238 -6.99 -1.54 -13.86
N HIS A 239 -6.50 -0.59 -13.07
CA HIS A 239 -5.18 0.01 -13.25
C HIS A 239 -4.05 -1.01 -13.03
N ILE A 240 -4.10 -1.83 -11.96
CA ILE A 240 -3.14 -2.91 -11.70
C ILE A 240 -3.06 -3.87 -12.90
N GLN A 241 -4.22 -4.29 -13.41
CA GLN A 241 -4.31 -5.18 -14.56
C GLN A 241 -3.76 -4.55 -15.86
N SER A 242 -3.74 -3.23 -15.99
CA SER A 242 -3.23 -2.56 -17.18
C SER A 242 -1.72 -2.69 -17.38
N PHE A 243 -0.94 -2.86 -16.29
CA PHE A 243 0.52 -3.07 -16.33
C PHE A 243 0.93 -4.54 -16.48
N ASP A 244 -0.04 -5.44 -16.50
CA ASP A 244 0.15 -6.88 -16.54
C ASP A 244 -0.31 -7.47 -17.88
N ARG A 245 -0.60 -6.60 -18.86
CA ARG A 245 -0.94 -7.02 -20.22
C ARG A 245 0.33 -7.20 -21.04
N ASP A 246 0.58 -8.45 -21.42
CA ASP A 246 1.28 -8.79 -22.67
C ASP A 246 0.46 -8.29 -23.87
#